data_AF-A0A382T7P5-F1
#
_entry.id   AF-A0A382T7P5-F1
#
_cell.length_a   1.000
_cell.length_b   1.000
_cell.length_c   1.000
_cell.angle_alpha   90.00
_cell.angle_beta   90.00
_cell.angle_gamma   90.00
#
_symmetry.space_group_name_H-M   'P 1'
#
loop_
_entity.id
_entity.type
_entity.pdbx_description
1 polymer ?
#
loop_
_entity_poly.entity_id
_entity_poly.type
_entity_poly.pdbx_seq_one_letter_code
_entity_poly.pdbx_strand_id
1 'polypeptide(L)'
;VTAEIVEEDGSRLRIDKGPNGTRLLALKLSEPWKGRIELRDADAPRRDPVLSDEFSFLIIRDEPPVVEITEPAKDLELPADSNLLVELFAADDYGVAGAEIIVSHGGERTTANLFVDPVEKEKSLTHVLALGDMSLAVGDVVSYHVVVADNKEPEAQKTRSEIYFIEVLPPQGEPQEGGEGMEGEKKEVPVRDFINRAKQIIRATYDALAEDGKEREKRAVAITSDALSLKHDMTKVYDEFEGQFPVVQGIDTSELLNEATYFIEQTEIFAGDGELNESLEPSEETLRKLVLLYALLRKDPIKG
;
A
#
# COMPACT_ATOMS: atom_id res chain seq x y z
N VAL A 1 5.45 56.45 16.61
CA VAL A 1 5.99 55.07 16.72
C VAL A 1 5.80 54.26 15.45
N THR A 2 6.89 53.94 14.75
CA THR A 2 6.98 52.88 13.75
C THR A 2 7.40 51.58 14.45
N ALA A 3 7.03 50.44 13.87
CA ALA A 3 7.32 49.12 14.41
C ALA A 3 7.80 48.22 13.26
N GLU A 4 8.92 47.55 13.47
CA GLU A 4 9.53 46.62 12.53
C GLU A 4 9.93 45.35 13.27
N ILE A 5 9.97 44.22 12.57
CA ILE A 5 10.64 43.02 13.03
C ILE A 5 12.03 43.02 12.41
N VAL A 6 13.05 42.81 13.22
CA VAL A 6 14.42 42.62 12.80
C VAL A 6 14.74 41.13 12.91
N GLU A 7 15.08 40.52 11.78
CA GLU A 7 15.45 39.10 11.67
C GLU A 7 16.96 38.90 11.86
N GLU A 8 17.41 37.66 12.03
CA GLU A 8 18.83 37.33 12.25
C GLU A 8 19.72 37.70 11.04
N ASP A 9 19.20 37.60 9.81
CA ASP A 9 19.91 37.98 8.58
C ASP A 9 19.96 39.51 8.38
N GLY A 10 19.38 40.28 9.29
CA GLY A 10 19.27 41.73 9.25
C GLY A 10 18.12 42.25 8.39
N SER A 11 17.27 41.37 7.85
CA SER A 11 16.05 41.75 7.17
C SER A 11 15.09 42.47 8.14
N ARG A 12 14.22 43.32 7.58
CA ARG A 12 13.30 44.16 8.34
C ARG A 12 11.90 44.07 7.77
N LEU A 13 10.96 43.56 8.57
CA LEU A 13 9.55 43.47 8.20
C LEU A 13 8.74 44.53 8.95
N ARG A 14 8.09 45.42 8.22
CA ARG A 14 7.26 46.47 8.81
C ARG A 14 5.98 45.88 9.43
N ILE A 15 5.66 46.32 10.65
CA ILE A 15 4.39 46.02 11.31
C ILE A 15 3.44 47.20 11.11
N ASP A 16 2.32 46.94 10.43
CA ASP A 16 1.38 47.99 10.05
C ASP A 16 0.49 48.46 11.22
N LYS A 17 -0.02 49.68 11.09
CA LYS A 17 -0.95 50.25 12.08
C LYS A 17 -2.32 49.59 11.95
N GLY A 18 -2.76 48.96 13.02
CA GLY A 18 -4.11 48.42 13.16
C GLY A 18 -5.07 49.43 13.81
N PRO A 19 -6.37 49.06 13.93
CA PRO A 19 -7.37 49.88 14.61
C PRO A 19 -7.04 50.06 16.11
N ASN A 20 -7.54 51.15 16.69
CA ASN A 20 -7.43 51.46 18.13
C ASN A 20 -5.99 51.46 18.69
N GLY A 21 -5.01 51.85 17.86
CA GLY A 21 -3.61 51.98 18.29
C GLY A 21 -2.81 50.68 18.26
N THR A 22 -3.41 49.57 17.82
CA THR A 22 -2.70 48.28 17.66
C THR A 22 -1.70 48.30 16.50
N ARG A 23 -0.83 47.30 16.47
CA ARG A 23 0.09 47.00 15.37
C ARG A 23 -0.15 45.55 14.96
N LEU A 24 -0.28 45.29 13.66
CA LEU A 24 -0.62 43.97 13.14
C LEU A 24 0.34 43.60 12.00
N LEU A 25 0.81 42.36 12.04
CA LEU A 25 1.53 41.71 10.97
C LEU A 25 0.95 40.29 10.85
N ALA A 26 0.57 39.91 9.64
CA ALA A 26 0.09 38.57 9.32
C ALA A 26 1.09 37.93 8.36
N LEU A 27 1.61 36.78 8.75
CA LEU A 27 2.57 36.00 7.97
C LEU A 27 2.14 34.55 7.96
N LYS A 28 2.28 33.89 6.81
CA LYS A 28 2.21 32.44 6.70
C LYS A 28 3.64 31.90 6.81
N LEU A 29 3.91 31.18 7.88
CA LEU A 29 5.22 30.59 8.13
C LEU A 29 5.25 29.16 7.59
N SER A 30 6.24 28.86 6.75
CA SER A 30 6.53 27.49 6.27
C SER A 30 7.78 26.89 6.94
N GLU A 31 8.54 27.72 7.64
CA GLU A 31 9.79 27.39 8.31
C GLU A 31 9.83 28.05 9.70
N PRO A 32 10.62 27.50 10.65
CA PRO A 32 10.85 28.16 11.93
C PRO A 32 11.33 29.60 11.74
N TRP A 33 10.83 30.50 12.58
CA TRP A 33 11.05 31.94 12.41
C TRP A 33 11.41 32.60 13.73
N LYS A 34 12.37 33.51 13.69
CA LYS A 34 12.87 34.24 14.86
C LYS A 34 13.07 35.71 14.54
N GLY A 35 12.90 36.55 15.55
CA GLY A 35 13.17 37.97 15.39
C GLY A 35 13.00 38.76 16.67
N ARG A 36 13.19 40.08 16.53
CA ARG A 36 12.95 41.07 17.59
C ARG A 36 12.09 42.18 17.04
N ILE A 37 11.20 42.72 17.87
CA ILE A 37 10.41 43.89 17.50
C ILE A 37 11.23 45.15 17.83
N GLU A 38 11.52 45.96 16.81
CA GLU A 38 12.14 47.28 16.93
C GLU A 38 11.05 48.36 16.85
N LEU A 39 10.93 49.18 17.89
CA LEU A 39 10.06 50.34 17.92
C LEU A 39 10.88 51.62 17.82
N ARG A 40 10.52 52.50 16.88
CA ARG A 40 11.13 53.83 16.72
C ARG A 40 10.12 54.94 16.88
N ASP A 41 10.52 56.02 17.53
CA ASP A 41 9.70 57.22 17.57
C ASP A 41 9.78 57.96 16.24
N ALA A 42 8.63 58.22 15.63
CA ALA A 42 8.58 58.89 14.33
C ALA A 42 8.78 60.41 14.48
N ASP A 43 8.38 60.96 15.63
CA ASP A 43 8.43 62.38 15.93
C ASP A 43 9.79 62.79 16.55
N ALA A 44 10.61 61.81 16.95
CA ALA A 44 11.95 62.01 17.49
C ALA A 44 12.97 61.00 16.91
N PRO A 45 13.40 61.16 15.64
CA PRO A 45 14.25 60.18 14.94
C PRO A 45 15.64 59.93 15.55
N ARG A 46 16.11 60.85 16.42
CA ARG A 46 17.39 60.74 17.13
C ARG A 46 17.31 59.91 18.41
N ARG A 47 16.12 59.50 18.83
CA ARG A 47 15.93 58.64 20.00
C ARG A 47 16.31 57.21 19.65
N ASP A 48 17.04 56.55 20.55
CA ASP A 48 17.40 55.15 20.37
C ASP A 48 16.15 54.27 20.25
N PRO A 49 16.17 53.27 19.35
CA PRO A 49 15.07 52.33 19.22
C PRO A 49 14.90 51.49 20.48
N VAL A 50 13.66 51.06 20.74
CA VAL A 50 13.36 50.06 21.78
C VAL A 50 13.26 48.70 21.11
N LEU A 51 14.05 47.74 21.57
CA LEU A 51 14.01 46.35 21.09
C LEU A 51 13.28 45.47 22.10
N SER A 52 12.46 44.54 21.62
CA SER A 52 11.92 43.46 22.45
C SER A 52 12.98 42.39 22.74
N ASP A 53 12.64 41.50 23.67
CA ASP A 53 13.27 40.19 23.73
C ASP A 53 13.05 39.44 22.40
N GLU A 54 13.94 38.50 22.13
CA GLU A 54 13.83 37.63 20.96
C GLU A 54 12.65 36.68 21.11
N PHE A 55 11.84 36.61 20.05
CA PHE A 55 10.78 35.61 19.95
C PHE A 55 11.17 34.55 18.92
N SER A 56 10.61 33.35 19.08
CA SER A 56 10.77 32.27 18.12
C SER A 56 9.46 31.52 17.93
N PHE A 57 9.18 31.15 16.69
CA PHE A 57 8.09 30.28 16.28
C PHE A 57 8.69 29.00 15.71
N LEU A 58 8.29 27.86 16.27
CA LEU A 58 8.57 26.54 15.71
C LEU A 58 7.37 26.11 14.86
N ILE A 59 7.65 25.51 13.71
CA ILE A 59 6.62 24.90 12.87
C ILE A 59 6.75 23.39 13.02
N ILE A 60 5.77 22.78 13.68
CA ILE A 60 5.65 21.31 13.79
C ILE A 60 4.70 20.88 12.68
N ARG A 61 5.20 20.03 11.78
CA ARG A 61 4.37 19.47 10.71
C ARG A 61 3.62 18.28 11.26
N ASP A 62 2.35 18.22 10.89
CA ASP A 62 1.46 17.10 11.11
C ASP A 62 1.98 15.87 10.33
N GLU A 63 2.15 14.74 11.02
CA GLU A 63 2.65 13.51 10.42
C GLU A 63 1.48 12.68 9.90
N PRO A 64 1.59 11.99 8.75
CA PRO A 64 0.55 11.06 8.35
C PRO A 64 0.33 9.97 9.41
N PRO A 65 -0.90 9.45 9.55
CA PRO A 65 -1.17 8.37 10.48
C PRO A 65 -0.38 7.10 10.09
N VAL A 66 -0.15 6.22 11.04
CA VAL A 66 0.42 4.89 10.80
C VAL A 66 -0.62 3.81 11.04
N VAL A 67 -0.56 2.72 10.28
CA VAL A 67 -1.47 1.57 10.42
C VAL A 67 -0.76 0.26 10.14
N GLU A 68 -1.09 -0.76 10.93
CA GLU A 68 -0.60 -2.13 10.78
C GLU A 68 -1.76 -3.11 11.01
N ILE A 69 -1.86 -4.15 10.17
CA ILE A 69 -2.71 -5.31 10.45
C ILE A 69 -1.89 -6.26 11.33
N THR A 70 -2.25 -6.34 12.60
CA THR A 70 -1.53 -7.12 13.62
C THR A 70 -1.90 -8.60 13.61
N GLU A 71 -3.12 -8.94 13.16
CA GLU A 71 -3.55 -10.33 12.96
C GLU A 71 -4.39 -10.41 11.67
N PRO A 72 -4.11 -11.35 10.75
CA PRO A 72 -3.11 -12.42 10.81
C PRO A 72 -1.67 -11.99 10.48
N ALA A 73 -1.47 -10.77 9.98
CA ALA A 73 -0.18 -10.21 9.54
C ALA A 73 0.58 -11.08 8.51
N LYS A 74 -0.12 -11.92 7.74
CA LYS A 74 0.46 -12.80 6.72
C LYS A 74 -0.57 -13.18 5.65
N ASP A 75 -0.06 -13.64 4.52
CA ASP A 75 -0.88 -14.31 3.52
C ASP A 75 -1.38 -15.66 4.04
N LEU A 76 -2.58 -16.04 3.62
CA LEU A 76 -3.26 -17.24 4.09
C LEU A 76 -3.72 -18.13 2.95
N GLU A 77 -3.82 -19.42 3.22
CA GLU A 77 -4.63 -20.36 2.44
C GLU A 77 -5.88 -20.68 3.25
N LEU A 78 -7.06 -20.36 2.73
CA LEU A 78 -8.32 -20.60 3.44
C LEU A 78 -9.36 -21.25 2.51
N PRO A 79 -10.25 -22.10 3.06
CA PRO A 79 -11.47 -22.51 2.37
C PRO A 79 -12.39 -21.33 2.03
N ALA A 80 -13.18 -21.47 0.97
CA ALA A 80 -14.08 -20.45 0.44
C ALA A 80 -15.14 -19.94 1.45
N ASP A 81 -15.52 -20.75 2.43
CA ASP A 81 -16.55 -20.45 3.44
C ASP A 81 -15.98 -20.01 4.79
N SER A 82 -14.69 -19.67 4.84
CA SER A 82 -14.02 -19.26 6.09
C SER A 82 -14.44 -17.87 6.57
N ASN A 83 -14.33 -17.67 7.88
CA ASN A 83 -14.37 -16.34 8.49
C ASN A 83 -12.98 -16.00 9.01
N LEU A 84 -12.43 -14.86 8.56
CA LEU A 84 -11.13 -14.38 9.00
C LEU A 84 -11.32 -13.17 9.93
N LEU A 85 -10.84 -13.29 11.17
CA LEU A 85 -10.66 -12.14 12.05
C LEU A 85 -9.44 -11.35 11.59
N VAL A 86 -9.64 -10.05 11.38
CA VAL A 86 -8.59 -9.08 11.10
C VAL A 86 -8.51 -8.13 12.28
N GLU A 87 -7.35 -8.08 12.92
CA GLU A 87 -7.04 -7.09 13.95
C GLU A 87 -6.03 -6.10 13.40
N LEU A 88 -6.22 -4.82 13.70
CA LEU A 88 -5.32 -3.77 13.27
C LEU A 88 -5.05 -2.75 14.39
N PHE A 89 -3.88 -2.15 14.32
CA PHE A 89 -3.46 -1.03 15.15
C PHE A 89 -3.23 0.20 14.27
N ALA A 90 -3.74 1.35 14.70
CA ALA A 90 -3.54 2.63 14.05
C ALA A 90 -3.14 3.69 15.06
N ALA A 91 -2.24 4.60 14.68
CA ALA A 91 -1.79 5.69 15.53
C ALA A 91 -1.55 6.99 14.75
N ASP A 92 -1.79 8.11 15.40
CA ASP A 92 -1.64 9.47 14.87
C ASP A 92 -1.36 10.47 16.00
N ASP A 93 -0.59 11.53 15.76
CA ASP A 93 -0.22 12.48 16.80
C ASP A 93 -1.37 13.43 17.20
N TYR A 94 -2.37 13.62 16.35
CA TYR A 94 -3.58 14.41 16.62
C TYR A 94 -4.86 13.58 16.75
N GLY A 95 -4.90 12.38 16.17
CA GLY A 95 -5.91 11.36 16.39
C GLY A 95 -6.43 10.72 15.11
N VAL A 96 -6.70 9.42 15.19
CA VAL A 96 -7.30 8.63 14.12
C VAL A 96 -8.80 8.94 14.04
N ALA A 97 -9.24 9.46 12.90
CA ALA A 97 -10.64 9.86 12.67
C ALA A 97 -11.33 9.08 11.53
N GLY A 98 -10.61 8.22 10.83
CA GLY A 98 -11.19 7.30 9.85
C GLY A 98 -10.42 6.00 9.77
N ALA A 99 -11.13 4.89 9.56
CA ALA A 99 -10.54 3.61 9.22
C ALA A 99 -11.50 2.83 8.32
N GLU A 100 -10.98 2.29 7.22
CA GLU A 100 -11.73 1.48 6.27
C GLU A 100 -10.91 0.25 5.87
N ILE A 101 -11.55 -0.92 5.83
CA ILE A 101 -10.96 -2.12 5.24
C ILE A 101 -11.42 -2.22 3.78
N ILE A 102 -10.47 -2.43 2.90
CA ILE A 102 -10.67 -2.53 1.47
C ILE A 102 -10.37 -3.97 1.06
N VAL A 103 -11.32 -4.60 0.36
CA VAL A 103 -11.24 -5.98 -0.10
C VAL A 103 -11.42 -6.02 -1.60
N SER A 104 -10.51 -6.67 -2.32
CA SER A 104 -10.57 -6.86 -3.78
C SER A 104 -10.69 -8.34 -4.13
N HIS A 105 -11.59 -8.65 -5.06
CA HIS A 105 -11.75 -9.98 -5.65
C HIS A 105 -12.28 -9.84 -7.08
N GLY A 106 -11.64 -10.49 -8.05
CA GLY A 106 -12.10 -10.50 -9.44
C GLY A 106 -12.21 -9.12 -10.10
N GLY A 107 -11.35 -8.17 -9.71
CA GLY A 107 -11.39 -6.78 -10.18
C GLY A 107 -12.45 -5.90 -9.49
N GLU A 108 -13.32 -6.48 -8.65
CA GLU A 108 -14.26 -5.72 -7.85
C GLU A 108 -13.67 -5.36 -6.49
N ARG A 109 -13.77 -4.09 -6.12
CA ARG A 109 -13.33 -3.58 -4.82
C ARG A 109 -14.53 -3.22 -3.96
N THR A 110 -14.56 -3.74 -2.74
CA THR A 110 -15.51 -3.40 -1.70
C THR A 110 -14.82 -2.72 -0.53
N THR A 111 -15.53 -1.80 0.12
CA THR A 111 -15.02 -1.02 1.25
C THR A 111 -15.98 -1.15 2.42
N ALA A 112 -15.45 -1.47 3.61
CA ALA A 112 -16.21 -1.48 4.85
C ALA A 112 -15.60 -0.49 5.85
N ASN A 113 -16.42 0.44 6.34
CA ASN A 113 -16.01 1.40 7.36
C ASN A 113 -15.88 0.73 8.73
N LEU A 114 -14.82 1.05 9.46
CA LEU A 114 -14.59 0.63 10.83
C LEU A 114 -14.97 1.77 11.79
N PHE A 115 -15.56 1.41 12.92
CA PHE A 115 -15.98 2.40 13.91
C PHE A 115 -14.78 2.94 14.70
N VAL A 116 -14.54 4.25 14.61
CA VAL A 116 -13.39 4.92 15.22
C VAL A 116 -13.75 5.94 16.29
N ASP A 117 -15.04 6.24 16.54
CA ASP A 117 -15.41 7.23 17.55
C ASP A 117 -15.19 6.70 18.99
N PRO A 118 -14.69 7.53 19.93
CA PRO A 118 -14.24 8.92 19.74
C PRO A 118 -12.85 9.00 19.07
N VAL A 119 -12.51 10.12 18.44
CA VAL A 119 -11.15 10.35 17.89
C VAL A 119 -10.10 10.26 19.00
N GLU A 120 -9.14 9.35 18.84
CA GLU A 120 -8.06 9.07 19.79
C GLU A 120 -6.73 8.88 19.06
N LYS A 121 -5.61 9.12 19.75
CA LYS A 121 -4.26 8.99 19.18
C LYS A 121 -3.89 7.57 18.79
N GLU A 122 -4.49 6.58 19.44
CA GLU A 122 -4.24 5.16 19.20
C GLU A 122 -5.57 4.43 19.11
N LYS A 123 -5.69 3.51 18.15
CA LYS A 123 -6.87 2.67 17.94
C LYS A 123 -6.47 1.23 17.68
N SER A 124 -7.09 0.31 18.42
CA SER A 124 -7.12 -1.11 18.08
C SER A 124 -8.51 -1.45 17.58
N LEU A 125 -8.60 -1.89 16.33
CA LEU A 125 -9.87 -2.20 15.67
C LEU A 125 -9.89 -3.65 15.22
N THR A 126 -11.09 -4.21 15.11
CA THR A 126 -11.29 -5.58 14.62
C THR A 126 -12.36 -5.61 13.54
N HIS A 127 -12.19 -6.51 12.57
CA HIS A 127 -13.14 -6.75 11.51
C HIS A 127 -13.19 -8.25 11.18
N VAL A 128 -14.35 -8.76 10.79
CA VAL A 128 -14.48 -10.16 10.33
C VAL A 128 -14.77 -10.16 8.84
N LEU A 129 -13.84 -10.71 8.06
CA LEU A 129 -14.03 -10.99 6.65
C LEU A 129 -14.76 -12.32 6.50
N ALA A 130 -16.03 -12.26 6.10
CA ALA A 130 -16.86 -13.43 5.79
C ALA A 130 -16.67 -13.84 4.33
N LEU A 131 -15.77 -14.80 4.07
CA LEU A 131 -15.45 -15.21 2.70
C LEU A 131 -16.61 -15.91 1.99
N GLY A 132 -17.48 -16.58 2.77
CA GLY A 132 -18.67 -17.25 2.25
C GLY A 132 -19.66 -16.31 1.54
N ASP A 133 -19.60 -15.00 1.81
CA ASP A 133 -20.46 -14.00 1.17
C ASP A 133 -19.94 -13.57 -0.21
N MET A 134 -18.70 -13.93 -0.56
CA MET A 134 -18.01 -13.49 -1.80
C MET A 134 -18.13 -14.49 -2.97
N SER A 135 -18.92 -15.56 -2.82
CA SER A 135 -19.14 -16.58 -3.86
C SER A 135 -17.84 -17.17 -4.45
N LEU A 136 -16.83 -17.41 -3.60
CA LEU A 136 -15.48 -17.81 -4.00
C LEU A 136 -15.41 -19.25 -4.51
N ALA A 137 -14.54 -19.48 -5.49
CA ALA A 137 -14.16 -20.79 -5.99
C ALA A 137 -12.70 -21.15 -5.66
N VAL A 138 -12.37 -22.44 -5.72
CA VAL A 138 -10.97 -22.89 -5.59
C VAL A 138 -10.13 -22.26 -6.69
N GLY A 139 -9.01 -21.64 -6.31
CA GLY A 139 -8.14 -20.90 -7.22
C GLY A 139 -8.34 -19.38 -7.16
N ASP A 140 -9.43 -18.91 -6.54
CA ASP A 140 -9.64 -17.48 -6.33
C ASP A 140 -8.64 -16.89 -5.33
N VAL A 141 -8.43 -15.59 -5.47
CA VAL A 141 -7.57 -14.82 -4.58
C VAL A 141 -8.32 -13.59 -4.14
N VAL A 142 -8.35 -13.38 -2.82
CA VAL A 142 -8.88 -12.16 -2.19
C VAL A 142 -7.70 -11.36 -1.68
N SER A 143 -7.59 -10.10 -2.08
CA SER A 143 -6.61 -9.17 -1.51
C SER A 143 -7.31 -8.21 -0.54
N TYR A 144 -6.65 -7.85 0.55
CA TYR A 144 -7.20 -6.91 1.52
C TYR A 144 -6.12 -6.05 2.18
N HIS A 145 -6.51 -4.84 2.57
CA HIS A 145 -5.72 -3.91 3.35
C HIS A 145 -6.62 -2.89 4.05
N VAL A 146 -6.02 -2.08 4.92
CA VAL A 146 -6.73 -1.05 5.67
C VAL A 146 -6.19 0.33 5.27
N VAL A 147 -7.07 1.30 5.15
CA VAL A 147 -6.72 2.72 5.02
C VAL A 147 -7.21 3.44 6.27
N VAL A 148 -6.34 4.26 6.86
CA VAL A 148 -6.66 5.12 8.01
C VAL A 148 -6.49 6.58 7.65
N ALA A 149 -7.24 7.44 8.33
CA ALA A 149 -7.18 8.89 8.16
C ALA A 149 -7.04 9.59 9.52
N ASP A 150 -6.24 10.66 9.53
CA ASP A 150 -6.12 11.58 10.67
C ASP A 150 -7.36 12.49 10.78
N ASN A 151 -7.35 13.39 11.78
CA ASN A 151 -8.38 14.40 12.00
C ASN A 151 -8.03 15.78 11.41
N LYS A 152 -7.07 15.85 10.48
CA LYS A 152 -6.58 17.11 9.93
C LYS A 152 -7.62 17.77 9.03
N GLU A 153 -7.81 19.08 9.21
CA GLU A 153 -8.68 19.90 8.38
C GLU A 153 -7.88 20.92 7.53
N PRO A 154 -8.33 21.23 6.31
CA PRO A 154 -9.53 20.73 5.63
C PRO A 154 -9.36 19.36 4.95
N GLU A 155 -8.12 18.89 4.81
CA GLU A 155 -7.78 17.66 4.11
C GLU A 155 -7.05 16.72 5.06
N ALA A 156 -7.66 15.57 5.33
CA ALA A 156 -7.09 14.54 6.16
C ALA A 156 -5.94 13.83 5.43
N GLN A 157 -4.86 13.51 6.15
CA GLN A 157 -3.81 12.64 5.64
C GLN A 157 -4.26 11.19 5.76
N LYS A 158 -3.92 10.37 4.76
CA LYS A 158 -4.29 8.97 4.71
C LYS A 158 -3.07 8.09 4.53
N THR A 159 -3.09 6.94 5.20
CA THR A 159 -2.06 5.92 5.07
C THR A 159 -2.71 4.55 4.94
N ARG A 160 -2.05 3.67 4.19
CA ARG A 160 -2.48 2.29 3.95
C ARG A 160 -1.59 1.33 4.74
N SER A 161 -2.16 0.21 5.20
CA SER A 161 -1.37 -0.93 5.66
C SER A 161 -0.66 -1.65 4.51
N GLU A 162 0.13 -2.66 4.87
CA GLU A 162 0.50 -3.73 3.94
C GLU A 162 -0.73 -4.40 3.32
N ILE A 163 -0.52 -5.04 2.17
CA ILE A 163 -1.54 -5.79 1.45
C ILE A 163 -1.30 -7.28 1.65
N TYR A 164 -2.37 -7.96 2.04
CA TYR A 164 -2.39 -9.40 2.29
C TYR A 164 -3.30 -10.12 1.31
N PHE A 165 -2.97 -11.38 1.06
CA PHE A 165 -3.69 -12.23 0.12
C PHE A 165 -4.23 -13.47 0.83
N ILE A 166 -5.46 -13.84 0.47
CA ILE A 166 -6.09 -15.10 0.84
C ILE A 166 -6.21 -15.93 -0.44
N GLU A 167 -5.46 -17.02 -0.51
CA GLU A 167 -5.58 -18.02 -1.57
C GLU A 167 -6.69 -19.00 -1.21
N VAL A 168 -7.72 -19.08 -2.06
CA VAL A 168 -8.87 -19.96 -1.83
C VAL A 168 -8.50 -21.37 -2.27
N LEU A 169 -8.08 -22.19 -1.30
CA LEU A 169 -7.58 -23.54 -1.53
C LEU A 169 -8.27 -24.53 -0.60
N PRO A 170 -8.49 -25.78 -1.04
CA PRO A 170 -8.95 -26.83 -0.13
C PRO A 170 -7.92 -27.03 0.98
N PRO A 171 -8.35 -27.39 2.21
CA PRO A 171 -7.42 -27.72 3.27
C PRO A 171 -6.49 -28.84 2.82
N GLN A 172 -5.20 -28.73 3.17
CA GLN A 172 -4.25 -29.81 2.90
C GLN A 172 -4.76 -31.08 3.60
N GLY A 173 -4.97 -32.16 2.85
CA GLY A 173 -5.30 -33.44 3.44
C GLY A 173 -4.18 -33.91 4.37
N GLU A 174 -4.50 -34.71 5.37
CA GLU A 174 -3.47 -35.43 6.14
C GLU A 174 -2.58 -36.20 5.15
N PRO A 175 -1.24 -36.13 5.26
CA PRO A 175 -0.37 -36.90 4.40
C PRO A 175 -0.73 -38.37 4.56
N GLN A 176 -1.23 -39.00 3.49
CA GLN A 176 -1.40 -40.44 3.48
C GLN A 176 -0.01 -41.07 3.64
N GLU A 177 0.25 -41.68 4.80
CA GLU A 177 1.34 -42.64 4.95
C GLU A 177 1.12 -43.75 3.92
N GLY A 178 1.85 -43.71 2.81
CA GLY A 178 1.65 -44.69 1.76
C GLY A 178 2.60 -44.57 0.58
N GLY A 179 3.73 -45.27 0.67
CA GLY A 179 4.41 -45.83 -0.51
C GLY A 179 5.89 -45.45 -0.64
N GLU A 180 6.78 -46.25 -0.03
CA GLU A 180 8.18 -46.33 -0.45
C GLU A 180 8.22 -46.73 -1.94
N GLY A 181 8.62 -45.79 -2.80
CA GLY A 181 8.71 -45.99 -4.25
C GLY A 181 9.64 -45.00 -4.92
N MET A 182 10.87 -45.45 -5.18
CA MET A 182 11.89 -44.92 -6.10
C MET A 182 12.02 -43.39 -6.26
N GLU A 183 13.08 -42.83 -5.67
CA GLU A 183 13.66 -41.52 -6.01
C GLU A 183 14.12 -41.49 -7.47
N GLY A 184 13.25 -41.03 -8.36
CA GLY A 184 13.66 -40.22 -9.49
C GLY A 184 13.48 -38.75 -9.10
N GLU A 185 14.46 -37.90 -9.38
CA GLU A 185 14.28 -36.43 -9.30
C GLU A 185 13.17 -36.03 -10.27
N LYS A 186 11.91 -36.05 -9.82
CA LYS A 186 10.82 -35.40 -10.55
C LYS A 186 11.07 -33.90 -10.43
N LYS A 187 11.38 -33.25 -11.56
CA LYS A 187 11.35 -31.80 -11.64
C LYS A 187 9.92 -31.35 -11.39
N GLU A 188 9.68 -30.74 -10.24
CA GLU A 188 8.41 -30.09 -9.94
C GLU A 188 8.35 -28.71 -10.60
N VAL A 189 7.16 -28.33 -11.06
CA VAL A 189 6.92 -26.98 -11.60
C VAL A 189 6.97 -25.97 -10.44
N PRO A 190 7.76 -24.89 -10.53
CA PRO A 190 7.93 -23.92 -9.45
C PRO A 190 6.75 -22.93 -9.35
N VAL A 191 5.51 -23.41 -9.42
CA VAL A 191 4.30 -22.54 -9.43
C VAL A 191 4.22 -21.68 -8.18
N ARG A 192 4.66 -22.19 -7.03
CA ARG A 192 4.66 -21.42 -5.79
C ARG A 192 5.59 -20.21 -5.84
N ASP A 193 6.74 -20.34 -6.49
CA ASP A 193 7.66 -19.22 -6.69
C ASP A 193 7.04 -18.16 -7.59
N PHE A 194 6.30 -18.57 -8.62
CA PHE A 194 5.56 -17.65 -9.49
C PHE A 194 4.46 -16.91 -8.71
N ILE A 195 3.69 -17.61 -7.87
CA ILE A 195 2.67 -17.01 -6.99
C ILE A 195 3.29 -15.95 -6.09
N ASN A 196 4.40 -16.29 -5.42
CA ASN A 196 5.07 -15.38 -4.50
C ASN A 196 5.60 -14.13 -5.22
N ARG A 197 6.13 -14.29 -6.44
CA ARG A 197 6.61 -13.17 -7.26
C ARG A 197 5.47 -12.29 -7.77
N ALA A 198 4.34 -12.88 -8.20
CA ALA A 198 3.15 -12.12 -8.59
C ALA A 198 2.63 -11.27 -7.41
N LYS A 199 2.57 -11.84 -6.19
CA LYS A 199 2.22 -11.10 -4.97
C LYS A 199 3.19 -9.97 -4.65
N GLN A 200 4.49 -10.18 -4.84
CA GLN A 200 5.51 -9.15 -4.67
C GLN A 200 5.34 -8.00 -5.66
N ILE A 201 5.06 -8.31 -6.93
CA ILE A 201 4.77 -7.33 -7.97
C ILE A 201 3.55 -6.48 -7.56
N ILE A 202 2.45 -7.09 -7.13
CA ILE A 202 1.26 -6.37 -6.68
C ILE A 202 1.60 -5.43 -5.51
N ARG A 203 2.29 -5.92 -4.47
CA ARG A 203 2.71 -5.07 -3.33
C ARG A 203 3.58 -3.90 -3.78
N ALA A 204 4.59 -4.17 -4.61
CA ALA A 204 5.49 -3.15 -5.12
C ALA A 204 4.74 -2.09 -5.94
N THR A 205 3.74 -2.48 -6.74
CA THR A 205 2.87 -1.55 -7.47
C THR A 205 2.08 -0.65 -6.53
N TYR A 206 1.50 -1.21 -5.48
CA TYR A 206 0.79 -0.45 -4.47
C TYR A 206 1.69 0.51 -3.68
N ASP A 207 2.94 0.14 -3.42
CA ASP A 207 3.93 1.04 -2.81
C ASP A 207 4.34 2.15 -3.77
N ALA A 208 4.52 1.83 -5.05
CA ALA A 208 4.85 2.80 -6.09
C ALA A 208 3.72 3.82 -6.33
N LEU A 209 2.46 3.42 -6.16
CA LEU A 209 1.30 4.31 -6.24
C LEU A 209 1.23 5.34 -5.12
N ALA A 210 1.90 5.09 -3.97
CA ALA A 210 1.99 6.03 -2.86
C ALA A 210 3.12 7.06 -3.03
N GLU A 211 3.93 6.93 -4.08
CA GLU A 211 5.12 7.74 -4.33
C GLU A 211 4.87 8.71 -5.50
N ASP A 212 5.70 9.75 -5.59
CA ASP A 212 5.60 10.78 -6.63
C ASP A 212 6.93 11.00 -7.38
N GLY A 213 6.82 11.52 -8.60
CA GLY A 213 7.95 11.92 -9.42
C GLY A 213 8.98 10.80 -9.65
N LYS A 214 10.25 11.08 -9.38
CA LYS A 214 11.36 10.18 -9.71
C LYS A 214 11.32 8.84 -8.97
N GLU A 215 10.86 8.81 -7.72
CA GLU A 215 10.79 7.54 -6.98
C GLU A 215 9.69 6.65 -7.55
N ARG A 216 8.54 7.22 -7.95
CA ARG A 216 7.50 6.48 -8.67
C ARG A 216 8.00 5.93 -10.01
N GLU A 217 8.67 6.75 -10.81
CA GLU A 217 9.27 6.32 -12.09
C GLU A 217 10.27 5.17 -11.90
N LYS A 218 11.15 5.28 -10.90
CA LYS A 218 12.14 4.25 -10.57
C LYS A 218 11.49 2.95 -10.13
N ARG A 219 10.45 3.01 -9.29
CA ARG A 219 9.71 1.83 -8.86
C ARG A 219 8.94 1.19 -10.02
N ALA A 220 8.37 1.98 -10.91
CA ALA A 220 7.72 1.48 -12.13
C ALA A 220 8.68 0.66 -13.00
N VAL A 221 9.89 1.17 -13.24
CA VAL A 221 10.93 0.42 -13.99
C VAL A 221 11.30 -0.90 -13.29
N ALA A 222 11.39 -0.91 -11.95
CA ALA A 222 11.66 -2.14 -11.20
C ALA A 222 10.54 -3.17 -11.37
N ILE A 223 9.28 -2.73 -11.28
CA ILE A 223 8.09 -3.56 -11.48
C ILE A 223 8.06 -4.15 -12.90
N THR A 224 8.35 -3.34 -13.93
CA THR A 224 8.47 -3.81 -15.32
C THR A 224 9.52 -4.91 -15.45
N SER A 225 10.69 -4.73 -14.83
CA SER A 225 11.77 -5.72 -14.84
C SER A 225 11.35 -7.02 -14.15
N ASP A 226 10.66 -6.94 -13.02
CA ASP A 226 10.19 -8.11 -12.27
C ASP A 226 9.11 -8.88 -13.03
N ALA A 227 8.17 -8.16 -13.67
CA ALA A 227 7.13 -8.72 -14.53
C ALA A 227 7.72 -9.43 -15.76
N LEU A 228 8.67 -8.78 -16.45
CA LEU A 228 9.39 -9.37 -17.59
C LEU A 228 10.16 -10.63 -17.17
N SER A 229 10.83 -10.60 -16.02
CA SER A 229 11.53 -11.79 -15.53
C SER A 229 10.56 -12.92 -15.21
N LEU A 230 9.40 -12.62 -14.60
CA LEU A 230 8.40 -13.63 -14.27
C LEU A 230 7.80 -14.24 -15.54
N LYS A 231 7.50 -13.41 -16.55
CA LYS A 231 7.09 -13.84 -17.88
C LYS A 231 8.07 -14.84 -18.49
N HIS A 232 9.36 -14.50 -18.56
CA HIS A 232 10.39 -15.37 -19.14
C HIS A 232 10.50 -16.72 -18.40
N ASP A 233 10.43 -16.72 -17.07
CA ASP A 233 10.52 -17.96 -16.31
C ASP A 233 9.28 -18.85 -16.51
N MET A 234 8.08 -18.26 -16.60
CA MET A 234 6.86 -19.01 -16.94
C MET A 234 6.90 -19.56 -18.36
N THR A 235 7.36 -18.78 -19.35
CA THR A 235 7.55 -19.27 -20.73
C THR A 235 8.55 -20.43 -20.79
N LYS A 236 9.66 -20.32 -20.08
CA LYS A 236 10.67 -21.39 -20.01
C LYS A 236 10.10 -22.68 -19.41
N VAL A 237 9.32 -22.56 -18.34
CA VAL A 237 8.64 -23.70 -17.72
C VAL A 237 7.63 -24.31 -18.69
N TYR A 238 6.86 -23.48 -19.39
CA TYR A 238 5.92 -23.97 -20.39
C TYR A 238 6.64 -24.83 -21.45
N ASP A 239 7.74 -24.32 -22.01
CA ASP A 239 8.53 -25.03 -23.03
C ASP A 239 9.17 -26.32 -22.48
N GLU A 240 9.66 -26.30 -21.24
CA GLU A 240 10.30 -27.45 -20.60
C GLU A 240 9.33 -28.61 -20.36
N PHE A 241 8.08 -28.29 -20.03
CA PHE A 241 7.02 -29.26 -19.73
C PHE A 241 5.98 -29.38 -20.85
N GLU A 242 6.32 -28.97 -22.07
CA GLU A 242 5.42 -29.02 -23.22
C GLU A 242 4.85 -30.44 -23.40
N GLY A 243 3.52 -30.54 -23.47
CA GLY A 243 2.80 -31.81 -23.60
C GLY A 243 2.75 -32.69 -22.35
N GLN A 244 3.35 -32.27 -21.23
CA GLN A 244 3.33 -33.01 -19.96
C GLN A 244 2.28 -32.47 -18.98
N PHE A 245 1.79 -31.24 -19.21
CA PHE A 245 0.73 -30.63 -18.42
C PHE A 245 -0.55 -31.47 -18.43
N PRO A 246 -1.13 -31.81 -17.27
CA PRO A 246 -2.36 -32.59 -17.19
C PRO A 246 -3.60 -31.71 -17.48
N VAL A 247 -4.67 -32.37 -17.92
CA VAL A 247 -6.01 -31.80 -17.94
C VAL A 247 -6.73 -32.25 -16.67
N VAL A 248 -7.07 -31.32 -15.79
CA VAL A 248 -7.65 -31.60 -14.47
C VAL A 248 -9.04 -31.01 -14.41
N GLN A 249 -10.06 -31.86 -14.15
CA GLN A 249 -11.47 -31.43 -14.12
C GLN A 249 -11.94 -30.73 -15.41
N GLY A 250 -11.33 -31.07 -16.56
CA GLY A 250 -11.62 -30.46 -17.86
C GLY A 250 -10.90 -29.14 -18.13
N ILE A 251 -10.04 -28.69 -17.21
CA ILE A 251 -9.22 -27.49 -17.35
C ILE A 251 -7.82 -27.89 -17.81
N ASP A 252 -7.33 -27.29 -18.89
CA ASP A 252 -5.97 -27.47 -19.39
C ASP A 252 -4.99 -26.62 -18.55
N THR A 253 -4.09 -27.27 -17.82
CA THR A 253 -3.14 -26.57 -16.97
C THR A 253 -2.04 -25.84 -17.75
N SER A 254 -1.77 -26.24 -19.01
CA SER A 254 -0.86 -25.52 -19.89
C SER A 254 -1.45 -24.19 -20.36
N GLU A 255 -2.77 -24.18 -20.62
CA GLU A 255 -3.51 -22.97 -20.98
C GLU A 255 -3.51 -21.96 -19.83
N LEU A 256 -3.69 -22.41 -18.59
CA LEU A 256 -3.60 -21.53 -17.41
C LEU A 256 -2.23 -20.85 -17.27
N LEU A 257 -1.13 -21.58 -17.52
CA LEU A 257 0.21 -20.98 -17.47
C LEU A 257 0.42 -19.97 -18.62
N ASN A 258 -0.11 -20.25 -19.80
CA ASN A 258 -0.10 -19.32 -20.93
C ASN A 258 -0.93 -18.06 -20.63
N GLU A 259 -2.12 -18.19 -20.06
CA GLU A 259 -2.95 -17.05 -19.64
C GLU A 259 -2.24 -16.21 -18.57
N ALA A 260 -1.63 -16.85 -17.57
CA ALA A 260 -0.83 -16.16 -16.56
C ALA A 260 0.33 -15.36 -17.20
N THR A 261 0.97 -15.95 -18.21
CA THR A 261 2.05 -15.33 -19.00
C THR A 261 1.55 -14.13 -19.81
N TYR A 262 0.36 -14.24 -20.41
CA TYR A 262 -0.28 -13.14 -21.12
C TYR A 262 -0.59 -11.95 -20.19
N PHE A 263 -1.18 -12.21 -19.03
CA PHE A 263 -1.51 -11.13 -18.09
C PHE A 263 -0.26 -10.48 -17.47
N ILE A 264 0.80 -11.24 -17.18
CA ILE A 264 2.02 -10.61 -16.64
C ILE A 264 2.73 -9.76 -17.70
N GLU A 265 2.60 -10.11 -18.98
CA GLU A 265 3.04 -9.26 -20.09
C GLU A 265 2.23 -7.96 -20.17
N GLN A 266 0.92 -7.98 -19.90
CA GLN A 266 0.15 -6.72 -19.79
C GLN A 266 0.63 -5.87 -18.61
N THR A 267 0.94 -6.50 -17.48
CA THR A 267 1.53 -5.82 -16.31
C THR A 267 2.87 -5.17 -16.69
N GLU A 268 3.74 -5.91 -17.38
CA GLU A 268 5.03 -5.42 -17.90
C GLU A 268 4.84 -4.15 -18.75
N ILE A 269 3.90 -4.19 -19.71
CA ILE A 269 3.59 -3.09 -20.62
C ILE A 269 3.09 -1.87 -19.83
N PHE A 270 2.03 -2.02 -19.03
CA PHE A 270 1.44 -0.92 -18.27
C PHE A 270 2.43 -0.29 -17.29
N ALA A 271 3.17 -1.10 -16.54
CA ALA A 271 4.20 -0.58 -15.65
C ALA A 271 5.33 0.14 -16.41
N GLY A 272 5.70 -0.37 -17.60
CA GLY A 272 6.70 0.23 -18.48
C GLY A 272 6.28 1.61 -19.02
N ASP A 273 4.99 1.79 -19.25
CA ASP A 273 4.38 3.05 -19.68
C ASP A 273 4.07 4.00 -18.49
N GLY A 274 4.32 3.58 -17.25
CA GLY A 274 4.05 4.34 -16.03
C GLY A 274 2.59 4.28 -15.55
N GLU A 275 1.76 3.47 -16.20
CA GLU A 275 0.35 3.20 -15.92
C GLU A 275 0.20 2.16 -14.79
N LEU A 276 0.78 2.49 -13.62
CA LEU A 276 0.85 1.56 -12.48
C LEU A 276 -0.53 1.10 -11.99
N ASN A 277 -1.54 1.97 -12.05
CA ASN A 277 -2.87 1.61 -11.59
C ASN A 277 -3.51 0.57 -12.54
N GLU A 278 -3.31 0.76 -13.83
CA GLU A 278 -3.75 -0.12 -14.92
C GLU A 278 -3.01 -1.46 -14.89
N SER A 279 -1.78 -1.50 -14.36
CA SER A 279 -1.01 -2.74 -14.18
C SER A 279 -1.54 -3.66 -13.05
N LEU A 280 -2.39 -3.16 -12.14
CA LEU A 280 -2.86 -3.94 -10.99
C LEU A 280 -3.79 -5.08 -11.40
N GLU A 281 -4.80 -4.79 -12.22
CA GLU A 281 -5.76 -5.80 -12.69
C GLU A 281 -5.08 -7.00 -13.39
N PRO A 282 -4.20 -6.81 -14.38
CA PRO A 282 -3.48 -7.93 -14.97
C PRO A 282 -2.55 -8.64 -13.98
N SER A 283 -1.96 -7.94 -13.00
CA SER A 283 -1.15 -8.60 -11.96
C SER A 283 -1.99 -9.52 -11.07
N GLU A 284 -3.19 -9.06 -10.68
CA GLU A 284 -4.15 -9.84 -9.90
C GLU A 284 -4.68 -11.04 -10.70
N GLU A 285 -4.90 -10.88 -12.01
CA GLU A 285 -5.25 -11.96 -12.93
C GLU A 285 -4.14 -13.00 -13.06
N THR A 286 -2.89 -12.60 -13.26
CA THR A 286 -1.74 -13.52 -13.23
C THR A 286 -1.72 -14.33 -11.94
N LEU A 287 -1.88 -13.66 -10.79
CA LEU A 287 -1.90 -14.34 -9.49
C LEU A 287 -3.04 -15.36 -9.39
N ARG A 288 -4.26 -15.00 -9.82
CA ARG A 288 -5.42 -15.92 -9.83
C ARG A 288 -5.16 -17.15 -10.69
N LYS A 289 -4.63 -16.98 -11.91
CA LYS A 289 -4.31 -18.09 -12.81
C LYS A 289 -3.26 -19.03 -12.21
N LEU A 290 -2.24 -18.48 -11.55
CA LEU A 290 -1.19 -19.26 -10.89
C LEU A 290 -1.70 -20.02 -9.67
N VAL A 291 -2.58 -19.42 -8.85
CA VAL A 291 -3.18 -20.09 -7.69
C VAL A 291 -4.11 -21.22 -8.15
N LEU A 292 -4.92 -21.01 -9.19
CA LEU A 292 -5.72 -22.08 -9.79
C LEU A 292 -4.85 -23.20 -10.37
N LEU A 293 -3.80 -22.86 -11.12
CA LEU A 293 -2.84 -23.84 -11.65
C LEU A 293 -2.24 -24.68 -10.52
N TYR A 294 -1.81 -24.04 -9.45
CA TYR A 294 -1.27 -24.71 -8.27
C TYR A 294 -2.29 -25.64 -7.62
N ALA A 295 -3.54 -25.20 -7.46
CA ALA A 295 -4.63 -26.01 -6.92
C ALA A 295 -4.91 -27.27 -7.75
N LEU A 296 -4.82 -27.17 -9.08
CA LEU A 296 -5.03 -28.30 -10.00
C LEU A 296 -3.85 -29.26 -9.99
N LEU A 297 -2.61 -28.75 -10.00
CA LEU A 297 -1.41 -29.60 -9.93
C LEU A 297 -1.24 -30.30 -8.58
N ARG A 298 -1.78 -29.74 -7.48
CA ARG A 298 -1.89 -30.44 -6.19
C ARG A 298 -2.76 -31.71 -6.30
N LYS A 299 -3.74 -31.74 -7.21
CA LYS A 299 -4.65 -32.89 -7.42
C LYS A 299 -4.09 -33.92 -8.40
N ASP A 300 -3.50 -33.46 -9.50
CA ASP A 300 -2.84 -34.31 -10.50
C ASP A 300 -1.53 -33.65 -10.94
N PRO A 301 -0.38 -34.10 -10.40
CA PRO A 301 0.92 -33.54 -10.75
C PRO A 301 1.31 -33.82 -12.21
N ILE A 302 2.23 -33.02 -12.75
CA ILE A 302 2.83 -33.28 -14.06
C ILE A 302 3.48 -34.67 -14.09
N LYS A 303 3.21 -35.42 -15.16
CA LYS A 303 3.84 -36.72 -15.39
C LYS A 303 5.25 -36.50 -15.94
N GLY A 304 6.26 -36.76 -15.10
CA GLY A 304 7.67 -36.86 -15.52
C GLY A 304 7.97 -38.15 -16.28
#